data_AF-A0A6J4F9R5-F1
#
_entry.id   AF-A0A6J4F9R5-F1
#
_cell.length_a   1.000
_cell.length_b   1.000
_cell.length_c   1.000
_cell.angle_alpha   90.00
_cell.angle_beta   90.00
_cell.angle_gamma   90.00
#
_symmetry.space_group_name_H-M   'P 1'
#
loop_
_entity.id
_entity.type
_entity.pdbx_description
1 polymer ?
#
loop_
_entity_poly.entity_id
_entity_poly.type
_entity_poly.pdbx_seq_one_letter_code
_entity_poly.pdbx_strand_id
1 'polypeptide(L)'
;MDRTARIAELNDRLRRDHTCGKVVITRGIQALGHQSILDVLAAVAAFSDFTPDNDPYSEHDCAVMTVGDHCVIWKIDYYDTDLNFASDDPANPGVTIRVLTIMLSDEW
;
A
#
# COMPACT_ATOMS: atom_id res chain seq x y z
N MET A 1 8.88 14.07 15.39
CA MET A 1 8.63 13.53 14.04
C MET A 1 7.49 14.32 13.45
N ASP A 2 7.63 14.75 12.20
CA ASP A 2 6.50 15.30 11.44
C ASP A 2 5.39 14.23 11.33
N ARG A 3 4.13 14.65 11.35
CA ARG A 3 2.98 13.75 11.24
C ARG A 3 3.06 12.94 9.95
N THR A 4 3.41 13.59 8.84
CA THR A 4 3.57 12.95 7.53
C THR A 4 4.69 11.92 7.55
N ALA A 5 5.85 12.27 8.12
CA ALA A 5 6.97 11.33 8.25
C ALA A 5 6.61 10.09 9.08
N ARG A 6 5.76 10.25 10.09
CA ARG A 6 5.24 9.11 10.88
C ARG A 6 4.29 8.24 10.06
N ILE A 7 3.43 8.84 9.25
CA ILE A 7 2.52 8.11 8.36
C ILE A 7 3.33 7.31 7.33
N ALA A 8 4.31 7.94 6.69
CA ALA A 8 5.23 7.30 5.75
C ALA A 8 5.99 6.13 6.37
N GLU A 9 6.52 6.29 7.59
CA GLU A 9 7.19 5.20 8.31
C GLU A 9 6.25 4.00 8.55
N LEU A 10 5.01 4.26 8.96
CA LEU A 10 4.02 3.20 9.20
C LEU A 10 3.58 2.52 7.90
N ASN A 11 3.47 3.27 6.81
CA ASN A 11 3.16 2.74 5.48
C ASN A 11 4.30 1.89 4.95
N ASP A 12 5.55 2.35 5.09
CA ASP A 12 6.75 1.61 4.72
C ASP A 12 6.86 0.28 5.47
N ARG A 13 6.53 0.27 6.76
CA ARG A 13 6.49 -0.96 7.56
C ARG A 13 5.42 -1.95 7.07
N LEU A 14 4.27 -1.46 6.61
CA LEU A 14 3.25 -2.31 6.01
C LEU A 14 3.71 -2.84 4.65
N ARG A 15 4.34 -2.02 3.80
CA ARG A 15 4.81 -2.43 2.46
C ARG A 15 5.98 -3.40 2.51
N ARG A 16 6.95 -3.16 3.40
CA ARG A 16 8.19 -3.93 3.47
C ARG A 16 8.06 -5.20 4.31
N ASP A 17 7.42 -5.06 5.48
CA ASP A 17 7.42 -6.13 6.49
C ASP A 17 6.05 -6.82 6.62
N HIS A 18 5.01 -6.29 5.95
CA HIS A 18 3.62 -6.73 6.11
C HIS A 18 3.15 -6.69 7.57
N THR A 19 3.71 -5.76 8.35
CA THR A 19 3.36 -5.58 9.77
C THR A 19 2.39 -4.41 9.96
N CYS A 20 1.64 -4.43 11.08
CA CYS A 20 0.79 -3.31 11.49
C CYS A 20 -0.34 -2.93 10.52
N GLY A 21 -0.84 -3.89 9.73
CA GLY A 21 -1.97 -3.68 8.83
C GLY A 21 -2.45 -4.97 8.18
N LYS A 22 -3.25 -4.82 7.12
CA LYS A 22 -3.74 -5.91 6.28
C LYS A 22 -3.22 -5.75 4.86
N VAL A 23 -2.92 -6.87 4.21
CA VAL A 23 -2.57 -6.91 2.79
C VAL A 23 -3.70 -7.62 2.05
N VAL A 24 -4.28 -6.94 1.07
CA VAL A 24 -5.37 -7.42 0.23
C VAL A 24 -4.85 -7.46 -1.20
N ILE A 25 -4.95 -8.63 -1.83
CA ILE A 25 -4.56 -8.84 -3.22
C ILE A 25 -5.83 -9.16 -4.00
N THR A 26 -6.11 -8.42 -5.06
CA THR A 26 -7.31 -8.62 -5.88
C THR A 26 -7.25 -9.92 -6.68
N ARG A 27 -8.42 -10.31 -7.20
CA ARG A 27 -8.55 -11.53 -8.01
C ARG A 27 -7.72 -11.45 -9.29
N GLY A 28 -7.56 -10.26 -9.89
CA GLY A 28 -6.71 -10.05 -11.06
C GLY A 28 -5.26 -10.48 -10.80
N ILE A 29 -4.66 -9.98 -9.71
CA ILE A 29 -3.29 -10.35 -9.32
C ILE A 29 -3.22 -11.82 -8.90
N GLN A 30 -4.21 -12.34 -8.17
CA GLN A 30 -4.24 -13.76 -7.78
C GLN A 30 -4.27 -14.71 -8.98
N ALA A 31 -4.93 -14.31 -10.08
CA ALA A 31 -5.04 -15.11 -11.30
C ALA A 31 -3.71 -15.25 -12.06
N LEU A 32 -2.74 -14.35 -11.83
CA LEU A 32 -1.41 -14.41 -12.46
C LEU A 32 -0.56 -15.59 -11.96
N GLY A 33 -0.92 -16.15 -10.80
CA GLY A 33 -0.23 -17.29 -10.19
C GLY A 33 0.77 -16.87 -9.12
N HIS A 34 1.24 -17.88 -8.38
CA HIS A 34 1.99 -17.67 -7.14
C HIS A 34 3.30 -16.88 -7.33
N GLN A 35 4.04 -17.15 -8.41
CA GLN A 35 5.31 -16.48 -8.67
C GLN A 35 5.10 -14.98 -8.91
N SER A 36 4.14 -14.61 -9.76
CA SER A 36 3.82 -13.21 -10.03
C SER A 36 3.35 -12.48 -8.78
N ILE A 37 2.60 -13.13 -7.88
CA ILE A 37 2.23 -12.54 -6.59
C ILE A 37 3.47 -12.22 -5.76
N LEU A 38 4.43 -13.13 -5.68
CA LEU A 38 5.68 -12.89 -4.94
C LEU A 38 6.50 -11.77 -5.57
N ASP A 39 6.60 -11.74 -6.90
CA ASP A 39 7.31 -10.69 -7.63
C ASP A 39 6.67 -9.31 -7.39
N VAL A 40 5.34 -9.24 -7.38
CA VAL A 40 4.60 -8.02 -7.07
C VAL A 40 4.80 -7.59 -5.63
N LEU A 41 4.70 -8.49 -4.65
CA LEU A 41 4.95 -8.16 -3.25
C LEU A 41 6.38 -7.65 -3.03
N ALA A 42 7.37 -8.29 -3.66
CA ALA A 42 8.76 -7.85 -3.61
C ALA A 42 8.95 -6.47 -4.25
N ALA A 43 8.28 -6.21 -5.38
CA ALA A 43 8.32 -4.91 -6.05
C ALA A 43 7.68 -3.81 -5.19
N VAL A 44 6.54 -4.07 -4.53
CA VAL A 44 5.88 -3.14 -3.60
C VAL A 44 6.78 -2.82 -2.39
N ALA A 45 7.45 -3.82 -1.83
CA ALA A 45 8.40 -3.65 -0.74
C ALA A 45 9.66 -2.85 -1.16
N ALA A 46 10.11 -3.01 -2.40
CA ALA A 46 11.28 -2.33 -2.94
C ALA A 46 10.98 -0.93 -3.51
N PHE A 47 9.72 -0.59 -3.75
CA PHE A 47 9.35 0.66 -4.39
C PHE A 47 9.76 1.88 -3.56
N SER A 48 10.61 2.72 -4.15
CA SER A 48 11.16 3.94 -3.55
C SER A 48 11.12 5.16 -4.47
N ASP A 49 10.46 5.07 -5.63
CA ASP A 49 10.39 6.14 -6.63
C ASP A 49 9.23 7.10 -6.34
N PHE A 50 9.22 7.63 -5.11
CA PHE A 50 8.25 8.64 -4.69
C PHE A 50 8.71 10.00 -5.17
N THR A 51 7.81 10.68 -5.89
CA THR A 51 8.02 12.00 -6.45
C THR A 51 6.86 12.91 -6.03
N PRO A 52 7.03 14.23 -6.01
CA PRO A 52 5.94 15.15 -5.68
C PRO A 52 4.70 15.04 -6.58
N ASP A 53 4.83 14.41 -7.76
CA ASP A 53 3.74 14.20 -8.71
C ASP A 53 2.90 12.95 -8.35
N ASN A 54 3.55 11.87 -7.94
CA ASN A 54 2.88 10.60 -7.59
C ASN A 54 2.54 10.46 -6.10
N ASP A 55 3.17 11.25 -5.24
CA ASP A 55 3.01 11.22 -3.78
C ASP A 55 3.01 12.65 -3.20
N PRO A 56 1.97 13.46 -3.52
CA PRO A 56 1.91 14.87 -3.15
C PRO A 56 1.87 15.10 -1.64
N TYR A 57 1.45 14.09 -0.88
CA TYR A 57 1.37 14.13 0.58
C TYR A 57 2.62 13.57 1.27
N SER A 58 3.58 13.01 0.52
CA SER A 58 4.78 12.38 1.09
C SER A 58 4.47 11.27 2.11
N GLU A 59 3.33 10.60 1.95
CA GLU A 59 2.84 9.57 2.88
C GLU A 59 3.22 8.16 2.41
N HIS A 60 3.72 8.00 1.18
CA HIS A 60 4.02 6.70 0.58
C HIS A 60 2.80 5.76 0.59
N ASP A 61 1.60 6.32 0.40
CA ASP A 61 0.35 5.59 0.50
C ASP A 61 -0.05 4.90 -0.80
N CYS A 62 0.41 5.36 -1.97
CA CYS A 62 0.08 4.72 -3.23
C CYS A 62 1.20 4.84 -4.27
N ALA A 63 1.21 3.92 -5.24
CA ALA A 63 1.95 4.08 -6.48
C ALA A 63 1.43 3.16 -7.58
N VAL A 64 1.85 3.47 -8.81
CA VAL A 64 1.67 2.62 -9.99
C VAL A 64 3.04 2.12 -10.42
N MET A 65 3.16 0.83 -10.71
CA MET A 65 4.40 0.23 -11.19
C MET A 65 4.14 -0.85 -12.23
N THR A 66 5.18 -1.19 -12.99
CA THR A 66 5.15 -2.33 -13.91
C THR A 66 5.94 -3.50 -13.33
N VAL A 67 5.32 -4.68 -13.25
CA VAL A 67 5.95 -5.93 -12.82
C VAL A 67 5.78 -6.96 -13.93
N GLY A 68 6.88 -7.30 -14.62
CA GLY A 68 6.82 -8.08 -15.85
C GLY A 68 6.04 -7.34 -16.93
N ASP A 69 4.99 -7.97 -17.46
CA ASP A 69 4.08 -7.39 -18.46
C ASP A 69 2.81 -6.78 -17.84
N HIS A 70 2.74 -6.68 -16.50
CA HIS A 70 1.56 -6.23 -15.78
C HIS A 70 1.75 -4.85 -15.18
N CYS A 71 0.80 -3.96 -15.43
CA CYS A 71 0.68 -2.70 -14.71
C CYS A 71 -0.10 -2.95 -13.42
N VAL A 72 0.55 -2.66 -12.29
CA VAL A 72 0.06 -2.93 -10.95
C VAL A 72 -0.09 -1.61 -10.21
N ILE A 73 -1.24 -1.42 -9.59
CA ILE A 73 -1.52 -0.31 -8.70
C ILE A 73 -1.57 -0.87 -7.28
N TRP A 74 -0.91 -0.19 -6.35
CA TRP A 74 -1.09 -0.46 -4.94
C TRP A 74 -1.42 0.83 -4.20
N LYS A 75 -2.22 0.70 -3.15
CA LYS A 75 -2.59 1.80 -2.27
C LYS A 75 -2.78 1.35 -0.83
N ILE A 76 -2.66 2.25 0.12
CA ILE A 76 -2.85 2.04 1.54
C ILE A 76 -4.00 2.93 1.99
N ASP A 77 -5.12 2.30 2.33
CA ASP A 77 -6.27 2.99 2.89
C ASP A 77 -6.19 2.98 4.43
N TYR A 78 -6.60 4.07 5.06
CA TYR A 78 -6.61 4.23 6.52
C TYR A 78 -8.03 4.10 7.07
N TYR A 79 -8.32 3.01 7.77
CA TYR A 79 -9.62 2.76 8.38
C TYR A 79 -9.60 2.92 9.89
N ASP A 80 -10.76 3.20 10.48
CA ASP A 80 -11.00 3.04 11.91
C ASP A 80 -10.85 1.57 12.36
N THR A 81 -10.87 1.33 13.67
CA THR A 81 -10.69 -0.02 14.23
C THR A 81 -11.79 -1.00 13.84
N ASP A 82 -12.96 -0.49 13.42
CA ASP A 82 -14.11 -1.30 12.99
C ASP A 82 -14.18 -1.50 11.47
N LEU A 83 -13.24 -0.92 10.69
CA LEU A 83 -13.19 -0.96 9.23
C LEU A 83 -14.44 -0.40 8.53
N ASN A 84 -15.14 0.54 9.17
CA ASN A 84 -16.36 1.15 8.65
C ASN A 84 -16.13 2.52 8.03
N PHE A 85 -15.16 3.28 8.57
CA PHE A 85 -14.91 4.66 8.19
C PHE A 85 -13.41 4.94 8.07
N ALA A 86 -13.07 6.11 7.52
CA ALA A 86 -11.70 6.59 7.54
C ALA A 86 -11.26 6.87 8.98
N SER A 87 -10.00 6.55 9.30
CA SER A 87 -9.44 6.86 10.64
C SER A 87 -9.31 8.36 10.87
N ASP A 88 -9.63 8.81 12.09
CA ASP A 88 -9.41 10.19 12.54
C ASP A 88 -7.91 10.54 12.65
N ASP A 89 -7.05 9.56 12.91
CA ASP A 89 -5.60 9.81 13.00
C ASP A 89 -4.74 8.70 12.37
N PRO A 90 -4.50 8.78 11.05
CA PRO A 90 -3.56 7.93 10.34
C PRO A 90 -2.19 7.78 11.01
N ALA A 91 -1.67 8.79 11.71
CA ALA A 91 -0.36 8.70 12.37
C ALA A 91 -0.36 7.83 13.64
N ASN A 92 -1.54 7.47 14.16
CA ASN A 92 -1.70 6.67 15.36
C ASN A 92 -2.17 5.23 15.01
N PRO A 93 -1.30 4.22 15.13
CA PRO A 93 -1.64 2.82 14.83
C PRO A 93 -2.60 2.20 15.87
N GLY A 94 -2.84 2.84 17.01
CA GLY A 94 -3.81 2.37 18.01
C GLY A 94 -5.26 2.63 17.63
N VAL A 95 -5.51 3.55 16.69
CA VAL A 95 -6.86 3.92 16.21
C VAL A 95 -7.03 3.73 14.70
N THR A 96 -5.95 3.35 14.00
CA THR A 96 -5.94 3.18 12.54
C THR A 96 -5.58 1.75 12.15
N ILE A 97 -6.44 1.12 11.36
CA ILE A 97 -6.10 -0.09 10.61
C ILE A 97 -5.72 0.32 9.18
N ARG A 98 -4.47 0.02 8.80
CA ARG A 98 -3.99 0.21 7.43
C ARG A 98 -4.31 -0.99 6.57
N VAL A 99 -4.80 -0.75 5.37
CA VAL A 99 -5.10 -1.80 4.39
C VAL A 99 -4.33 -1.50 3.11
N LEU A 100 -3.27 -2.27 2.87
CA LEU A 100 -2.54 -2.30 1.60
C LEU A 100 -3.34 -3.12 0.60
N THR A 101 -3.87 -2.48 -0.43
CA THR A 101 -4.54 -3.12 -1.56
C THR A 101 -3.61 -3.15 -2.76
N ILE A 102 -3.45 -4.33 -3.37
CA ILE A 102 -2.64 -4.55 -4.58
C ILE A 102 -3.55 -5.10 -5.67
N MET A 103 -3.58 -4.43 -6.82
CA MET A 103 -4.47 -4.73 -7.94
C MET A 103 -3.85 -4.47 -9.30
N LEU A 104 -4.43 -5.05 -10.35
CA LEU A 104 -4.07 -4.69 -11.72
C LEU A 104 -4.64 -3.31 -12.06
N SER A 105 -3.95 -2.57 -12.91
CA SER A 105 -4.45 -1.27 -13.39
C SER A 105 -5.75 -1.38 -14.19
N ASP A 106 -6.02 -2.55 -14.79
CA ASP A 106 -7.25 -2.84 -15.54
C ASP A 106 -8.47 -3.01 -14.60
N GLU A 107 -8.24 -3.18 -13.30
CA GLU A 107 -9.29 -3.26 -12.28
C GLU A 107 -9.69 -1.86 -11.73
N TRP A 108 -9.13 -0.78 -12.29
CA TRP A 108 -9.35 0.61 -11.89
C TRP A 108 -10.10 1.44 -12.94
#